data_AF-A0A090WFA9-F1
#
_entry.id   AF-A0A090WFA9-F1
#
_cell.length_a   1.000
_cell.length_b   1.000
_cell.length_c   1.000
_cell.angle_alpha   90.00
_cell.angle_beta   90.00
_cell.angle_gamma   90.00
#
_symmetry.space_group_name_H-M   'P 1'
#
loop_
_entity.id
_entity.type
_entity.pdbx_description
1 polymer ?
#
loop_
_entity_poly.entity_id
_entity_poly.type
_entity_poly.pdbx_seq_one_letter_code
_entity_poly.pdbx_strand_id
1 'polypeptide(L)' 'MHVLVKLEGDINPDKAQKAADLSFDKYCSVSKSFDKCVEITYSIQINKPS' A
#
# COMPACT_ATOMS: atom_id res chain seq x y z
N MET A 1 9.18 9.05 3.10
CA MET A 1 7.73 9.35 3.05
C MET A 1 6.97 8.12 3.51
N HIS A 2 5.96 8.25 4.37
CA HIS A 2 5.22 7.09 4.88
C HIS A 2 3.75 7.14 4.41
N VAL A 3 3.27 6.06 3.80
CA VAL A 3 1.91 5.96 3.26
C VAL A 3 1.11 4.94 4.05
N LEU A 4 -0.02 5.37 4.65
CA LEU A 4 -0.93 4.47 5.32
C LEU A 4 -2.11 4.12 4.40
N VAL A 5 -2.18 2.86 3.99
CA VAL A 5 -3.29 2.33 3.18
C VAL A 5 -4.35 1.76 4.13
N LYS A 6 -5.51 2.41 4.17
CA LYS A 6 -6.67 1.96 4.95
C LYS A 6 -7.64 1.22 4.04
N LEU A 7 -7.97 0.00 4.41
CA LEU A 7 -8.89 -0.89 3.72
C LEU A 7 -10.03 -1.22 4.68
N GLU A 8 -11.27 -1.08 4.22
CA GLU A 8 -12.46 -1.37 5.01
C GLU A 8 -13.31 -2.41 4.28
N GLY A 9 -13.71 -3.47 5.00
CA GLY A 9 -14.56 -4.54 4.46
C GLY A 9 -14.12 -5.95 4.84
N ASP A 10 -14.80 -6.95 4.29
CA ASP A 10 -14.40 -8.36 4.38
C ASP A 10 -13.25 -8.65 3.40
N ILE A 11 -12.09 -8.11 3.73
CA ILE A 11 -10.89 -8.21 2.90
C ILE A 11 -9.95 -9.21 3.55
N ASN A 12 -9.56 -10.21 2.77
CA ASN A 12 -8.53 -11.14 3.20
C ASN A 12 -7.17 -10.41 3.31
N PRO A 13 -6.50 -10.44 4.48
CA PRO A 13 -5.25 -9.73 4.70
C PRO A 13 -4.14 -10.12 3.72
N ASP A 14 -4.05 -11.39 3.30
CA ASP A 14 -3.05 -11.82 2.32
C ASP A 14 -3.30 -11.22 0.93
N LYS A 15 -4.58 -11.05 0.56
CA LYS A 15 -4.96 -10.41 -0.71
C LYS A 15 -4.72 -8.90 -0.65
N ALA A 16 -5.01 -8.28 0.48
CA ALA A 16 -4.73 -6.86 0.72
C ALA A 16 -3.24 -6.55 0.60
N GLN A 17 -2.39 -7.36 1.25
CA GLN A 17 -0.93 -7.20 1.18
C GLN A 17 -0.44 -7.31 -0.25
N LYS A 18 -0.82 -8.39 -0.97
CA LYS A 18 -0.45 -8.55 -2.38
C LYS A 18 -0.91 -7.40 -3.28
N ALA A 19 -2.12 -6.87 -3.07
CA ALA A 19 -2.65 -5.76 -3.85
C ALA A 19 -1.89 -4.45 -3.59
N ALA A 20 -1.51 -4.19 -2.34
CA ALA A 20 -0.67 -3.06 -1.98
C ALA A 20 0.74 -3.21 -2.57
N ASP A 21 1.37 -4.38 -2.41
CA ASP A 21 2.69 -4.67 -2.99
C ASP A 21 2.70 -4.38 -4.50
N LEU A 22 1.71 -4.90 -5.23
CA LEU A 22 1.54 -4.63 -6.66
C LEU A 22 1.36 -3.13 -6.97
N SER A 23 0.65 -2.39 -6.14
CA SER A 23 0.39 -0.95 -6.36
C SER A 23 1.65 -0.11 -6.15
N PHE A 24 2.42 -0.41 -5.10
CA PHE A 24 3.66 0.31 -4.78
C PHE A 24 4.83 -0.09 -5.69
N ASP A 25 4.95 -1.38 -6.02
CA ASP A 25 6.03 -1.90 -6.87
C ASP A 25 5.80 -1.57 -8.37
N LYS A 26 4.56 -1.69 -8.85
CA LYS A 26 4.27 -1.69 -10.28
C LYS A 26 3.62 -0.40 -10.81
N TYR A 27 2.72 0.22 -10.04
CA TYR A 27 1.78 1.20 -10.60
C TYR A 27 1.98 2.64 -10.16
N CYS A 28 2.74 2.89 -9.11
CA CYS A 28 2.99 4.26 -8.69
C CYS A 28 4.14 4.86 -9.51
N SER A 29 3.82 5.45 -10.66
CA SER A 29 4.74 6.31 -11.43
C SER A 29 5.33 7.45 -10.60
N VAL A 30 4.63 7.84 -9.51
CA VAL A 30 5.11 8.78 -8.48
C VAL A 30 6.18 8.12 -7.60
N SER A 31 6.00 6.87 -7.14
CA SER A 31 7.04 6.15 -6.37
C SER A 31 8.33 6.00 -7.17
N LYS A 32 8.26 5.62 -8.44
CA LYS A 32 9.44 5.52 -9.33
C LYS A 32 10.14 6.87 -9.56
N SER A 33 9.41 7.97 -9.45
CA SER A 33 9.98 9.32 -9.56
C SER A 33 10.68 9.75 -8.26
N PHE A 34 10.22 9.26 -7.10
CA PHE A 34 10.79 9.55 -5.79
C PHE A 34 11.84 8.53 -5.32
N ASP A 35 11.89 7.32 -5.88
CA ASP A 35 12.85 6.25 -5.52
C ASP A 35 14.32 6.69 -5.58
N LYS A 36 14.64 7.68 -6.42
CA LYS A 36 16.00 8.24 -6.52
C LYS A 36 16.34 9.29 -5.45
N CYS A 37 15.35 9.78 -4.69
CA CYS A 37 15.51 10.89 -3.77
C CYS A 37 14.98 10.63 -2.35
N VAL A 38 13.96 9.78 -2.18
CA VAL A 38 13.26 9.56 -0.91
C VAL A 38 12.79 8.11 -0.81
N GLU A 39 13.14 7.44 0.29
CA GLU A 39 12.59 6.14 0.65
C GLU A 39 11.08 6.28 0.95
N ILE A 40 10.25 5.51 0.23
CA ILE A 40 8.82 5.43 0.47
C ILE A 40 8.52 4.13 1.23
N THR A 41 8.01 4.26 2.45
CA THR A 41 7.51 3.14 3.26
C THR A 41 5.99 3.18 3.29
N TYR A 42 5.34 2.03 3.44
CA TYR A 42 3.89 1.96 3.57
C TYR A 42 3.45 0.93 4.60
N SER A 43 2.27 1.18 5.18
CA SER A 43 1.61 0.30 6.14
C SER A 43 0.17 0.06 5.70
N ILE A 44 -0.36 -1.12 5.98
CA ILE A 44 -1.74 -1.49 5.63
C ILE A 44 -2.53 -1.66 6.92
N GLN A 45 -3.69 -1.00 6.98
CA GLN A 45 -4.66 -1.17 8.07
C GLN A 45 -5.96 -1.71 7.47
N ILE A 46 -6.41 -2.87 7.94
CA ILE A 46 -7.66 -3.50 7.51
C ILE A 46 -8.65 -3.43 8.66
N ASN A 47 -9.72 -2.65 8.48
CA ASN A 47 -10.83 -2.56 9.41
C ASN A 47 -11.96 -3.47 8.91
N LYS A 48 -12.36 -4.45 9.72
CA LYS A 48 -13.57 -5.22 9.45
C LYS A 48 -14.80 -4.43 9.92
N PRO A 49 -15.82 -4.21 9.07
CA PRO A 49 -17.10 -3.71 9.56
C PRO A 49 -17.66 -4.74 10.55
N SER A 50 -17.93 -4.29 11.77
CA SER A 50 -18.47 -5.09 12.88
C SER A 50 -19.98 -5.22 12.76
#